data_AF-A0A3N1Q3S5-F1
#
_entry.id   AF-A0A3N1Q3S5-F1
#
_cell.length_a   1.000
_cell.length_b   1.000
_cell.length_c   1.000
_cell.angle_alpha   90.00
_cell.angle_beta   90.00
_cell.angle_gamma   90.00
#
_symmetry.space_group_name_H-M   'P 1'
#
loop_
_entity.id
_entity.type
_entity.pdbx_description
1 polymer ?
#
loop_
_entity_poly.entity_id
_entity_poly.type
_entity_poly.pdbx_seq_one_letter_code
_entity_poly.pdbx_strand_id
1 'polypeptide(L)'
;MRHTKPARRTLTALLATTLLAGGVLLGQTATAEPAAAKTVTCNVKALRAEAHRERDRAARLKRDGAPAEARKALAHADALERRAKQCADADNNSRPPLWK
;
A
#
# COMPACT_ATOMS: atom_id res chain seq x y z
N MET A 1 51.68 20.04 -35.99
CA MET A 1 50.34 20.35 -36.52
C MET A 1 49.30 19.47 -35.84
N ARG A 2 48.16 20.07 -35.48
CA ARG A 2 46.87 19.48 -35.04
C ARG A 2 46.73 19.03 -33.57
N HIS A 3 45.80 19.75 -32.94
CA HIS A 3 45.19 19.58 -31.63
C HIS A 3 44.46 18.24 -31.46
N THR A 4 44.32 17.78 -30.21
CA THR A 4 43.00 17.62 -29.54
C THR A 4 43.23 17.26 -28.06
N LYS A 5 42.61 18.03 -27.16
CA LYS A 5 42.55 17.76 -25.72
C LYS A 5 41.43 16.73 -25.48
N PRO A 6 41.66 15.57 -24.84
CA PRO A 6 40.57 14.83 -24.23
C PRO A 6 40.30 15.41 -22.85
N ALA A 7 39.15 16.07 -22.72
CA ALA A 7 38.59 16.41 -21.43
C ALA A 7 38.21 15.12 -20.68
N ARG A 8 38.65 15.03 -19.42
CA ARG A 8 37.89 14.58 -18.22
C ARG A 8 36.64 13.74 -18.52
N ARG A 9 36.49 12.51 -18.04
CA ARG A 9 36.57 12.09 -16.63
C ARG A 9 36.63 10.57 -16.55
N THR A 10 37.57 10.08 -15.76
CA THR A 10 37.60 8.77 -15.16
C THR A 10 36.46 8.62 -14.14
N LEU A 11 35.87 7.42 -14.07
CA LEU A 11 35.63 6.58 -12.88
C LEU A 11 34.41 5.67 -13.13
N THR A 12 34.63 4.48 -13.66
CA THR A 12 34.58 3.19 -12.94
C THR A 12 33.30 2.95 -12.13
N ALA A 13 32.47 2.08 -12.71
CA ALA A 13 31.68 1.02 -12.09
C ALA A 13 31.50 1.04 -10.57
N LEU A 14 30.25 1.01 -10.14
CA LEU A 14 29.79 0.12 -9.06
C LEU A 14 28.30 -0.16 -9.24
N LEU A 15 28.05 -1.39 -9.71
CA LEU A 15 26.79 -2.10 -9.59
C LEU A 15 26.33 -2.10 -8.12
N ALA A 16 25.11 -1.65 -7.87
CA ALA A 16 24.40 -1.95 -6.64
C ALA A 16 22.96 -2.33 -6.98
N THR A 17 22.84 -3.43 -7.73
CA THR A 17 21.67 -4.30 -7.72
C THR A 17 21.50 -4.83 -6.30
N THR A 18 20.71 -4.15 -5.46
CA THR A 18 20.14 -4.79 -4.26
C THR A 18 18.98 -5.68 -4.71
N LEU A 19 19.35 -6.82 -5.29
CA LEU A 19 18.57 -8.04 -5.23
C LEU A 19 18.36 -8.38 -3.75
N LEU A 20 17.34 -7.79 -3.10
CA LEU A 20 16.74 -8.49 -1.98
C LEU A 20 15.96 -9.65 -2.57
N ALA A 21 16.63 -10.79 -2.54
CA ALA A 21 16.08 -12.12 -2.73
C ALA A 21 14.87 -12.34 -1.82
N GLY A 22 13.69 -11.96 -2.31
CA GLY A 22 12.44 -12.66 -2.06
C GLY A 22 12.14 -13.41 -3.34
N GLY A 23 12.52 -14.68 -3.38
CA GLY A 23 12.45 -15.53 -4.56
C GLY A 23 11.13 -15.38 -5.32
N VAL A 24 11.28 -15.32 -6.64
CA VAL A 24 10.20 -15.56 -7.60
C VAL A 24 9.58 -16.93 -7.29
N LEU A 25 8.43 -16.93 -6.62
CA LEU A 25 7.39 -17.91 -6.87
C LEU A 25 6.31 -17.20 -7.67
N LEU A 26 6.45 -17.37 -8.98
CA LEU A 26 5.42 -17.34 -10.00
C LEU A 26 4.02 -17.59 -9.40
N GLY A 27 3.21 -16.55 -9.34
CA GLY A 27 1.84 -16.69 -8.84
C GLY A 27 1.13 -15.36 -8.64
N GLN A 28 1.15 -14.48 -9.65
CA GLN A 28 0.07 -13.55 -9.97
C GLN A 28 -0.77 -13.06 -8.77
N THR A 29 -0.15 -12.47 -7.74
CA THR A 29 -0.93 -11.76 -6.73
C THR A 29 -1.11 -10.35 -7.28
N ALA A 30 -2.30 -10.11 -7.84
CA ALA A 30 -2.80 -8.79 -8.20
C ALA A 30 -2.30 -7.75 -7.20
N THR A 31 -1.31 -6.96 -7.60
CA THR A 31 -1.05 -5.66 -7.00
C THR A 31 -2.30 -4.87 -7.32
N ALA A 32 -3.22 -4.80 -6.36
CA ALA A 32 -4.23 -3.76 -6.36
C ALA A 32 -3.45 -2.45 -6.43
N GLU A 33 -3.52 -1.78 -7.59
CA GLU A 33 -3.06 -0.41 -7.74
C GLU A 33 -3.57 0.37 -6.52
N PRO A 34 -2.70 1.09 -5.78
CA PRO A 34 -3.20 2.03 -4.81
C PRO A 34 -3.99 3.07 -5.60
N ALA A 35 -5.33 2.94 -5.57
CA ALA A 35 -6.24 3.85 -6.24
C ALA A 35 -5.81 5.28 -5.91
N ALA A 36 -5.53 6.03 -6.98
CA ALA A 36 -4.94 7.35 -6.99
C ALA A 36 -5.35 8.18 -5.76
N ALA A 37 -4.35 8.66 -5.02
CA ALA A 37 -4.49 9.55 -3.88
C ALA A 37 -5.09 10.90 -4.32
N LYS A 38 -6.40 10.92 -4.58
CA LYS A 38 -7.20 12.14 -4.56
C LYS A 38 -7.25 12.54 -3.10
N THR A 39 -6.92 13.79 -2.77
CA THR A 39 -7.01 14.38 -1.42
C THR A 39 -8.13 13.75 -0.60
N VAL A 40 -7.75 12.77 0.23
CA VAL A 40 -8.70 11.92 0.93
C VAL A 40 -9.19 12.72 2.12
N THR A 41 -10.24 13.54 1.94
CA THR A 41 -11.14 13.82 3.05
C THR A 41 -11.52 12.45 3.58
N CYS A 42 -11.08 12.13 4.80
CA CYS A 42 -11.09 10.74 5.22
C CYS A 42 -12.53 10.24 5.37
N ASN A 43 -12.99 9.54 4.33
CA ASN A 43 -14.35 9.05 4.25
C ASN A 43 -14.42 7.74 5.03
N VAL A 44 -14.57 7.85 6.35
CA VAL A 44 -14.69 6.73 7.28
C VAL A 44 -15.79 5.76 6.83
N LYS A 45 -16.90 6.27 6.26
CA LYS A 45 -18.00 5.44 5.75
C LYS A 45 -17.57 4.60 4.56
N ALA A 46 -16.86 5.19 3.59
CA ALA A 46 -16.34 4.47 2.43
C ALA A 46 -15.31 3.41 2.83
N LEU A 47 -14.37 3.75 3.72
CA LEU A 47 -13.36 2.82 4.22
C LEU A 47 -13.97 1.61 4.94
N ARG A 48 -14.98 1.85 5.79
CA ARG A 48 -15.72 0.76 6.44
C ARG A 48 -16.48 -0.10 5.44
N ALA A 49 -17.14 0.51 4.46
CA ALA A 49 -17.85 -0.23 3.41
C ALA A 49 -16.90 -1.12 2.58
N GLU A 50 -15.70 -0.63 2.26
CA GLU A 50 -14.66 -1.43 1.60
C GLU A 50 -14.15 -2.56 2.48
N ALA A 51 -13.93 -2.31 3.77
CA ALA A 51 -13.53 -3.35 4.72
C ALA A 51 -14.57 -4.49 4.80
N HIS A 52 -15.87 -4.15 4.83
CA HIS A 52 -16.94 -5.14 4.80
C HIS A 52 -16.92 -5.96 3.50
N ARG A 53 -16.72 -5.32 2.35
CA ARG A 53 -16.61 -6.04 1.06
C ARG A 53 -15.45 -7.03 1.04
N GLU A 54 -14.29 -6.65 1.57
CA GLU A 54 -13.14 -7.56 1.67
C GLU A 54 -13.38 -8.70 2.67
N ARG A 55 -14.11 -8.48 3.75
CA ARG A 55 -14.53 -9.56 4.68
C ARG A 55 -15.49 -10.53 4.00
N ASP A 56 -16.46 -10.04 3.25
CA ASP A 56 -17.37 -10.90 2.49
C ASP A 56 -16.62 -11.71 1.44
N ARG A 57 -15.61 -11.10 0.80
CA ARG A 57 -14.71 -11.78 -0.13
C ARG A 57 -13.89 -12.86 0.56
N ALA A 58 -13.35 -12.58 1.74
CA ALA A 58 -12.65 -13.58 2.54
C ALA A 58 -13.56 -14.76 2.92
N ALA A 59 -14.82 -14.48 3.27
CA ALA A 59 -15.80 -15.52 3.58
C ALA A 59 -16.15 -16.38 2.36
N ARG A 60 -16.21 -15.79 1.15
CA ARG A 60 -16.32 -16.54 -0.11
C ARG A 60 -15.10 -17.42 -0.34
N LEU A 61 -13.90 -16.85 -0.31
CA LEU A 61 -12.64 -17.58 -0.49
C LEU A 61 -12.46 -18.74 0.51
N LYS A 62 -12.90 -18.56 1.76
CA LYS A 62 -12.88 -19.63 2.76
C LYS A 62 -13.81 -20.79 2.40
N ARG A 63 -15.00 -20.49 1.85
CA ARG A 63 -15.94 -21.52 1.37
C ARG A 63 -15.41 -22.24 0.13
N ASP A 64 -14.69 -21.53 -0.72
CA ASP A 64 -14.08 -22.07 -1.93
C ASP A 64 -12.79 -22.86 -1.67
N GLY A 65 -12.39 -23.03 -0.40
CA GLY A 65 -11.21 -23.80 -0.02
C GLY A 65 -9.87 -23.05 -0.19
N ALA A 66 -9.91 -21.71 -0.30
CA ALA A 66 -8.76 -20.82 -0.47
C ALA A 66 -8.44 -20.02 0.82
N PRO A 67 -7.96 -20.67 1.91
CA PRO A 67 -7.77 -20.01 3.20
C PRO A 67 -6.62 -19.00 3.22
N ALA A 68 -5.60 -19.17 2.36
CA ALA A 68 -4.47 -18.24 2.30
C ALA A 68 -4.90 -16.90 1.68
N GLU A 69 -5.70 -16.96 0.63
CA GLU A 69 -6.31 -15.82 -0.06
C GLU A 69 -7.33 -15.14 0.85
N ALA A 70 -8.13 -15.92 1.59
CA ALA A 70 -9.04 -15.39 2.60
C ALA A 70 -8.28 -14.60 3.68
N ARG A 71 -7.13 -15.10 4.16
CA ARG A 71 -6.28 -14.37 5.12
C ARG A 71 -5.76 -13.06 4.55
N LYS A 72 -5.36 -13.02 3.27
CA LYS A 72 -4.94 -11.78 2.61
C LYS A 72 -6.09 -10.76 2.55
N ALA A 73 -7.29 -11.20 2.17
CA ALA A 73 -8.47 -10.33 2.13
C ALA A 73 -8.84 -9.79 3.52
N LEU A 74 -8.74 -10.61 4.57
CA LEU A 74 -8.92 -10.15 5.95
C LEU A 74 -7.87 -9.11 6.35
N ALA A 75 -6.60 -9.33 6.02
CA ALA A 75 -5.54 -8.36 6.31
C ALA A 75 -5.77 -7.01 5.60
N HIS A 76 -6.31 -7.03 4.38
CA HIS A 76 -6.75 -5.82 3.68
C HIS A 76 -7.91 -5.12 4.38
N ALA A 77 -8.94 -5.86 4.81
CA ALA A 77 -10.04 -5.31 5.58
C ALA A 77 -9.57 -4.64 6.89
N ASP A 78 -8.66 -5.28 7.62
CA ASP A 78 -8.13 -4.73 8.87
C ASP A 78 -7.26 -3.49 8.65
N ALA A 79 -6.55 -3.40 7.51
CA ALA A 79 -5.84 -2.19 7.13
C ALA A 79 -6.80 -1.02 6.87
N LEU A 80 -7.92 -1.28 6.19
CA LEU A 80 -8.96 -0.28 5.93
C LEU A 80 -9.63 0.19 7.22
N GLU A 81 -9.91 -0.71 8.15
CA GLU A 81 -10.47 -0.35 9.46
C GLU A 81 -9.52 0.47 10.31
N ARG A 82 -8.22 0.12 10.32
CA ARG A 82 -7.20 0.92 11.00
C ARG A 82 -7.13 2.33 10.43
N ARG A 83 -7.20 2.48 9.11
CA ARG A 83 -7.28 3.80 8.46
C ARG A 83 -8.53 4.55 8.87
N ALA A 84 -9.70 3.89 8.84
CA ALA A 84 -10.97 4.49 9.24
C ALA A 84 -10.94 4.97 10.70
N LYS A 85 -10.31 4.20 11.60
CA LYS A 85 -10.12 4.57 13.00
C LYS A 85 -9.19 5.77 13.15
N GLN A 86 -8.01 5.74 12.53
CA GLN A 86 -7.07 6.87 12.57
C GLN A 86 -7.71 8.18 12.13
N CYS A 87 -8.59 8.11 11.14
CA CYS A 87 -9.34 9.27 10.69
C CYS A 87 -10.40 9.77 11.67
N ALA A 88 -11.14 8.86 12.31
CA ALA A 88 -12.10 9.24 13.35
C ALA A 88 -11.38 9.83 14.57
N ASP A 89 -10.23 9.28 14.96
CA ASP A 89 -9.42 9.77 16.06
C ASP A 89 -8.81 11.15 15.73
N ALA A 90 -8.32 11.34 14.49
CA ALA A 90 -7.82 12.63 14.03
C ALA A 90 -8.92 13.71 14.00
N ASP A 91 -10.14 13.38 13.57
CA ASP A 91 -11.27 14.31 13.57
C ASP A 91 -11.65 14.73 15.01
N ASN A 92 -11.70 13.77 15.94
CA ASN A 92 -11.96 14.03 17.36
C ASN A 92 -10.88 14.91 17.99
N ASN A 93 -9.60 14.67 17.69
CA ASN A 93 -8.48 15.46 18.21
C ASN A 93 -8.38 16.85 17.58
N SER A 94 -8.94 17.04 16.38
CA SER A 94 -8.93 18.34 15.68
C SER A 94 -10.10 19.24 16.11
N ARG A 95 -11.09 18.71 16.83
CA ARG A 95 -12.20 19.50 17.36
C ARG A 95 -11.73 20.32 18.56
N PRO A 96 -11.86 21.66 18.54
CA PRO A 96 -11.50 22.48 19.68
C PRO A 96 -12.35 22.09 20.90
N PRO A 97 -11.80 22.15 22.12
CA PRO A 97 -12.54 21.87 23.34
C PRO A 97 -13.75 22.80 23.44
N LEU A 98 -14.91 22.25 23.80
CA LEU A 98 -16.18 22.97 23.86
C LEU A 98 -16.34 23.89 25.09
N TRP A 99 -15.32 24.00 25.94
CA TRP A 99 -15.35 24.91 27.08
C TRP A 99 -14.74 26.26 26.69
N LYS A 100 -15.57 27.30 26.78
CA LYS A 100 -15.24 28.70 26.60
C LYS A 100 -15.80 29.46 27.80
#